data_AF-D4K2S4-F1
#
_entry.id   AF-D4K2S4-F1
#
_cell.length_a   1.000
_cell.length_b   1.000
_cell.length_c   1.000
_cell.angle_alpha   90.00
_cell.angle_beta   90.00
_cell.angle_gamma   90.00
#
_symmetry.space_group_name_H-M   'P 1'
#
loop_
_entity.id
_entity.type
_entity.pdbx_description
1 polymer ?
#
loop_
_entity_poly.entity_id
_entity_poly.type
_entity_poly.pdbx_seq_one_letter_code
_entity_poly.pdbx_strand_id
1 'polypeptide(L)' 'MTNATLLKAKIDASGYKMKYVADRIGLTYQGFLNKIRNKTDFTAPEIKGLCELLHIETEEMEQIFFAL' A
#
# COMPACT_ATOMS: atom_id res chain seq x y z
N MET A 1 9.48 -4.30 -5.96
CA MET A 1 9.74 -4.11 -4.52
C MET A 1 8.90 -2.92 -4.07
N THR A 2 8.31 -2.93 -2.87
CA THR A 2 7.46 -1.82 -2.42
C THR A 2 8.30 -0.68 -1.85
N ASN A 3 8.08 0.53 -2.34
CA ASN A 3 8.58 1.76 -1.74
C ASN A 3 7.72 2.14 -0.52
N ALA A 4 8.12 1.61 0.64
CA ALA A 4 7.43 1.82 1.92
C ALA A 4 7.28 3.30 2.30
N THR A 5 8.26 4.14 1.93
CA THR A 5 8.27 5.57 2.26
C THR A 5 7.15 6.29 1.51
N LEU A 6 7.05 6.07 0.20
CA LEU A 6 6.00 6.70 -0.62
C LEU A 6 4.61 6.19 -0.23
N LEU A 7 4.45 4.88 -0.04
CA LEU A 7 3.17 4.31 0.39
C LEU A 7 2.73 4.88 1.75
N LYS A 8 3.65 5.00 2.71
CA LYS A 8 3.34 5.57 4.01
C LYS A 8 2.96 7.05 3.91
N ALA A 9 3.65 7.82 3.07
CA ALA A 9 3.29 9.22 2.84
C ALA A 9 1.86 9.37 2.29
N LYS A 10 1.42 8.50 1.36
CA LYS A 10 0.03 8.49 0.86
C LYS A 10 -0.97 8.11 1.95
N ILE A 11 -0.64 7.14 2.80
CA ILE A 11 -1.49 6.76 3.94
C ILE A 11 -1.61 7.93 4.92
N ASP A 12 -0.50 8.56 5.30
CA ASP A 12 -0.50 9.68 6.24
C ASP A 12 -1.29 10.88 5.67
N ALA A 13 -1.13 11.18 4.38
CA ALA A 13 -1.87 12.25 3.69
C ALA A 13 -3.38 12.00 3.59
N SER A 14 -3.81 10.73 3.53
CA SER A 14 -5.24 10.37 3.51
C SER A 14 -5.96 10.57 4.85
N GLY A 15 -5.21 10.71 5.95
CA GLY A 15 -5.76 10.73 7.31
C GLY A 15 -6.19 9.36 7.85
N TYR A 16 -6.05 8.29 7.05
CA TYR A 16 -6.38 6.95 7.49
C TYR A 16 -5.30 6.35 8.40
N LYS A 17 -5.74 5.60 9.42
CA LYS A 17 -4.83 4.76 10.20
C LYS A 17 -4.40 3.56 9.36
N MET A 18 -3.14 3.17 9.49
CA MET A 18 -2.58 2.05 8.74
C MET A 18 -3.32 0.71 8.96
N LYS A 19 -3.87 0.50 10.17
CA LYS A 19 -4.76 -0.65 10.45
C LYS A 19 -6.04 -0.60 9.62
N TYR A 20 -6.67 0.57 9.50
CA TYR A 20 -7.88 0.73 8.69
C TYR A 20 -7.59 0.46 7.21
N VAL A 21 -6.46 0.94 6.69
CA VAL A 21 -6.03 0.66 5.31
C VAL A 21 -5.88 -0.84 5.08
N ALA A 22 -5.19 -1.55 5.98
CA ALA A 22 -5.02 -3.00 5.89
C ALA A 22 -6.37 -3.74 5.86
N ASP A 23 -7.28 -3.40 6.78
CA ASP A 23 -8.60 -4.02 6.87
C ASP A 23 -9.41 -3.78 5.58
N ARG A 24 -9.31 -2.58 4.98
CA ARG A 24 -10.02 -2.21 3.74
C ARG A 24 -9.56 -2.95 2.49
N ILE A 25 -8.32 -3.43 2.46
CA ILE A 25 -7.78 -4.24 1.36
C ILE A 25 -7.77 -5.75 1.69
N GLY A 26 -8.45 -6.16 2.76
CA GLY A 26 -8.61 -7.57 3.14
C GLY A 26 -7.37 -8.19 3.79
N LEU A 27 -6.47 -7.38 4.36
CA LEU A 27 -5.27 -7.85 5.04
C LEU A 27 -5.38 -7.69 6.55
N THR A 28 -4.81 -8.65 7.28
CA THR A 28 -4.47 -8.41 8.69
C THR A 28 -3.41 -7.32 8.77
N TYR A 29 -3.39 -6.56 9.88
CA TYR A 29 -2.36 -5.55 10.10
C TYR A 29 -0.94 -6.13 10.02
N GLN A 30 -0.72 -7.34 10.55
CA GLN A 30 0.59 -8.01 10.46
C GLN A 30 0.94 -8.40 9.02
N GLY A 31 -0.03 -8.90 8.24
CA GLY A 31 0.16 -9.21 6.82
C GLY A 31 0.54 -7.96 6.02
N PHE A 32 -0.13 -6.84 6.29
CA PHE A 32 0.19 -5.54 5.69
C PHE A 32 1.61 -5.07 6.03
N LEU A 33 2.02 -5.15 7.31
CA LEU A 33 3.36 -4.80 7.74
C LEU A 33 4.45 -5.66 7.09
N ASN A 34 4.20 -6.96 6.89
CA ASN A 34 5.12 -7.85 6.19
C ASN A 34 5.31 -7.39 4.74
N LYS A 35 4.24 -6.98 4.06
CA LYS A 35 4.30 -6.49 2.67
C LYS A 35 5.01 -5.15 2.53
N ILE A 36 4.70 -4.18 3.40
CA ILE A 36 5.42 -2.90 3.47
C ILE A 36 6.92 -3.11 3.71
N ARG A 37 7.29 -4.09 4.52
CA ARG A 37 8.69 -4.40 4.83
C ARG A 37 9.35 -5.33 3.81
N ASN A 38 8.73 -5.52 2.64
CA ASN A 38 9.23 -6.35 1.55
C ASN A 38 9.54 -7.81 1.94
N LYS A 39 8.83 -8.35 2.95
CA LYS A 39 8.91 -9.79 3.29
C LYS A 39 8.10 -10.65 2.32
N THR A 40 7.05 -10.06 1.73
CA THR A 40 6.14 -10.68 0.75
C THR A 40 5.61 -9.56 -0.13
N ASP A 41 5.29 -9.84 -1.40
CA ASP A 41 4.78 -8.80 -2.28
C ASP A 41 3.28 -8.53 -2.09
N PHE A 42 2.84 -7.32 -2.46
CA PHE A 42 1.43 -7.04 -2.64
C PHE A 42 0.89 -7.75 -3.88
N THR A 43 -0.32 -8.31 -3.78
CA THR A 43 -1.00 -8.92 -4.93
C THR A 43 -1.68 -7.84 -5.78
N ALA A 44 -1.96 -8.14 -7.05
CA ALA A 44 -2.64 -7.17 -7.92
C ALA A 44 -3.99 -6.65 -7.35
N PRO A 45 -4.86 -7.49 -6.75
CA PRO A 45 -6.07 -7.00 -6.09
C PRO A 45 -5.81 -6.07 -4.90
N GLU A 46 -4.77 -6.34 -4.11
CA GLU A 46 -4.40 -5.48 -2.97
C GLU A 46 -3.86 -4.13 -3.44
N ILE A 47 -3.02 -4.12 -4.48
CA ILE A 47 -2.50 -2.89 -5.11
C ILE A 47 -3.67 -2.06 -5.63
N LYS A 48 -4.60 -2.70 -6.37
CA LYS A 48 -5.80 -2.02 -6.87
C LYS A 48 -6.61 -1.40 -5.73
N GLY A 49 -6.84 -2.14 -4.65
CA GLY A 49 -7.56 -1.63 -3.48
C GLY A 49 -6.84 -0.46 -2.78
N LEU A 50 -5.50 -0.48 -2.73
CA LEU A 50 -4.71 0.64 -2.23
C LEU A 50 -4.84 1.87 -3.11
N CYS A 51 -4.76 1.70 -4.44
CA CYS A 51 -4.88 2.82 -5.37
C CYS A 51 -6.26 3.47 -5.30
N GLU A 52 -7.33 2.67 -5.23
CA GLU A 52 -8.70 3.15 -5.08
C GLU A 52 -8.92 3.87 -3.74
N LEU A 53 -8.40 3.31 -2.63
CA LEU A 53 -8.59 3.85 -1.29
C LEU A 53 -7.80 5.15 -1.04
N LEU A 54 -6.59 5.23 -1.57
CA LEU A 54 -5.63 6.31 -1.29
C LEU A 54 -5.51 7.31 -2.44
N HIS A 55 -6.33 7.18 -3.49
CA HIS A 55 -6.28 8.00 -4.70
C HIS A 55 -4.85 8.07 -5.26
N ILE A 56 -4.28 6.90 -5.53
CA ILE A 56 -2.95 6.76 -6.13
C ILE A 56 -3.14 6.68 -7.64
N GLU A 57 -2.52 7.61 -8.36
CA GLU A 57 -2.54 7.62 -9.83
C GLU A 57 -1.55 6.59 -10.41
N THR A 58 -1.69 6.27 -11.69
CA THR A 58 -0.88 5.24 -12.37
C THR A 58 0.63 5.47 -12.22
N GLU A 59 1.10 6.70 -12.39
CA GLU A 59 2.53 7.04 -12.24
C GLU A 59 3.03 6.82 -10.81
N GLU A 60 2.24 7.21 -9.81
CA GLU A 60 2.58 6.98 -8.41
C GLU A 60 2.55 5.49 -8.05
N MET A 61 1.59 4.74 -8.60
CA MET A 61 1.49 3.29 -8.41
C MET A 61 2.77 2.58 -8.92
N GLU A 62 3.27 2.97 -10.09
CA GLU A 62 4.54 2.44 -10.61
C GLU A 62 5.71 2.74 -9.68
N GLN A 63 5.81 3.97 -9.18
CA GLN A 63 6.85 4.37 -8.23
C GLN A 63 6.75 3.65 -6.88
N ILE A 64 5.54 3.29 -6.45
CA ILE A 64 5.30 2.64 -5.16
C ILE A 64 5.51 1.14 -5.23
N PHE A 65 5.01 0.44 -6.25
CA PHE A 65 4.95 -1.03 -6.25
C PHE A 65 5.90 -1.69 -7.26
N PHE A 66 6.30 -0.96 -8.30
CA PHE A 66 7.06 -1.51 -9.44
C PHE A 66 8.44 -0.88 -9.63
N ALA A 67 8.80 0.12 -8.81
CA ALA A 67 10.15 0.65 -8.78
C ALA A 67 11.17 -0.44 -8.35
N LEU A 68 12.34 -0.40 -9.00
CA LEU A 68 13.49 -1.27 -8.73
C LEU A 68 14.30 -0.77 -7.54
#